data_AF-A0AA47I7U0-F1
#
_entry.id   AF-A0AA47I7U0-F1
#
_cell.length_a   1.000
_cell.length_b   1.000
_cell.length_c   1.000
_cell.angle_alpha   90.00
_cell.angle_beta   90.00
_cell.angle_gamma   90.00
#
_symmetry.space_group_name_H-M   'P 1'
#
loop_
_entity.id
_entity.type
_entity.pdbx_description
1 polymer ?
#
loop_
_entity_poly.entity_id
_entity_poly.type
_entity_poly.pdbx_seq_one_letter_code
_entity_poly.pdbx_strand_id
1 'polypeptide(L)'
;MSNNKRKLGFKSGFTLIELIVTIGIMGIVLAMAFSMGDFGDKSFNNGSAKSDIQSNTRLAANYITKELRYSSNAEILTALPATPDSTKKYIYVDNGILKLYYNGHITNIVGDNTNNIITTLQFQIQNLKTVDFNIQETLKNQTFHLNSTILLLNRGNNVLANKTGPVIAYSNGTIINTTPNNDLDTMFSNTITAIDKSTSSTGCVFTGGSINGKMYISTSKAVSFSGGMPINGDLYIDSDQSIDINSNGGHLGNNIVLNTKGTVSMYNSQFPLGNISISASTFNLKDNATITCTDFNVITSNVISSAGAINASGNISMKSPVISLNSRLTYNNMLLNSNSITKSSWESVSGSQAYATSKINYGDKNMNEIGCIVAPLPSNIDVYNDVFDSSLPQIRPVLNSSDYSEINSVANANMLFFSGNKTLDWSFNNYTNLIIVCKGDLTLDSSFNMSQNGKKAIIYCTGNVTANGQLNGIIIAKNISGGNGFAITGLPNNDSIFSIAKTFITKNTQAVTVTN
;
A
#
# COMPACT_ATOMS: atom_id res chain seq x y z
N MET A 1 39.62 -71.54 -40.55
CA MET A 1 38.92 -70.64 -41.50
C MET A 1 37.48 -70.52 -41.05
N SER A 2 37.12 -69.43 -40.33
CA SER A 2 35.76 -69.16 -39.86
C SER A 2 35.20 -67.98 -40.63
N ASN A 3 34.29 -68.25 -41.56
CA ASN A 3 33.64 -67.26 -42.42
C ASN A 3 32.54 -66.52 -41.65
N ASN A 4 32.88 -65.38 -41.07
CA ASN A 4 31.91 -64.44 -40.48
C ASN A 4 31.13 -63.72 -41.60
N LYS A 5 30.00 -64.30 -42.01
CA LYS A 5 29.00 -63.63 -42.85
C LYS A 5 28.33 -62.52 -42.04
N ARG A 6 28.82 -61.28 -42.18
CA ARG A 6 28.10 -60.09 -41.69
C ARG A 6 26.81 -59.94 -42.49
N LYS A 7 25.66 -60.19 -41.87
CA LYS A 7 24.34 -59.82 -42.40
C LYS A 7 24.28 -58.29 -42.48
N LEU A 8 24.44 -57.75 -43.70
CA LEU A 8 24.07 -56.36 -43.99
C LEU A 8 22.55 -56.27 -43.83
N GLY A 9 22.10 -55.71 -42.70
CA GLY A 9 20.70 -55.43 -42.49
C GLY A 9 20.22 -54.47 -43.58
N PHE A 10 19.27 -54.92 -44.39
CA PHE A 10 18.60 -54.08 -45.38
C PHE A 10 17.99 -52.89 -44.64
N LYS A 11 18.56 -51.69 -44.83
CA LYS A 11 17.94 -50.45 -44.39
C LYS A 11 16.69 -50.26 -45.25
N SER A 12 15.52 -50.58 -44.69
CA SER A 12 14.23 -50.37 -45.34
C SER A 12 14.08 -48.89 -45.70
N GLY A 13 14.06 -48.59 -47.00
CA GLY A 13 13.73 -47.25 -47.49
C GLY A 13 12.24 -46.97 -47.30
N PHE A 14 11.89 -45.69 -47.16
CA PHE A 14 10.50 -45.23 -47.14
C PHE A 14 9.80 -45.59 -48.45
N THR A 15 8.54 -46.03 -48.35
CA THR A 15 7.72 -46.28 -49.54
C THR A 15 7.19 -44.96 -50.11
N LEU A 16 6.95 -44.90 -51.43
CA LEU A 16 6.42 -43.70 -52.07
C LEU A 16 5.07 -43.27 -51.48
N ILE A 17 4.22 -44.24 -51.13
CA ILE A 17 2.92 -43.98 -50.52
C ILE A 17 3.05 -43.35 -49.14
N GLU A 18 4.02 -43.79 -48.34
CA GLU A 18 4.28 -43.25 -47.00
C GLU A 18 4.74 -41.78 -47.06
N LEU A 19 5.53 -41.42 -48.08
CA LEU A 19 5.93 -40.04 -48.32
C LEU A 19 4.72 -39.15 -48.67
N ILE A 20 3.83 -39.61 -49.56
CA ILE A 20 2.64 -38.86 -49.96
C ILE A 20 1.71 -38.62 -48.78
N VAL A 21 1.46 -39.67 -47.98
CA VAL A 21 0.62 -39.57 -46.77
C VAL A 21 1.24 -38.61 -45.76
N THR A 22 2.56 -38.68 -45.54
CA THR A 22 3.27 -37.78 -44.62
C THR A 22 3.16 -36.32 -45.05
N ILE A 23 3.31 -36.03 -46.35
CA ILE A 23 3.16 -34.67 -46.88
C ILE A 23 1.71 -34.19 -46.72
N GLY A 24 0.72 -35.06 -46.95
CA GLY A 24 -0.69 -34.73 -46.74
C GLY A 24 -1.00 -34.37 -45.28
N ILE A 25 -0.52 -35.17 -44.33
CA ILE A 25 -0.69 -34.91 -42.89
C ILE A 25 0.04 -33.62 -42.50
N MET A 26 1.27 -33.42 -42.97
CA MET A 26 2.04 -32.21 -42.70
C MET A 26 1.31 -30.95 -43.19
N GLY A 27 0.70 -31.00 -44.38
CA GLY A 27 -0.11 -29.90 -44.91
C GLY A 27 -1.28 -29.53 -43.99
N ILE A 28 -1.99 -30.53 -43.45
CA ILE A 28 -3.09 -30.30 -42.51
C ILE A 28 -2.59 -29.68 -41.20
N VAL A 29 -1.48 -30.18 -40.67
CA VAL A 29 -0.86 -29.63 -39.43
C VAL A 29 -0.45 -28.17 -39.63
N LEU A 30 0.18 -27.84 -40.75
CA LEU A 30 0.58 -26.46 -41.07
C LEU A 30 -0.63 -25.53 -41.22
N ALA A 31 -1.71 -25.99 -41.87
CA ALA A 31 -2.94 -25.22 -41.99
C ALA A 31 -3.57 -24.92 -40.62
N MET A 32 -3.59 -25.90 -39.71
CA MET A 32 -4.06 -25.71 -38.33
C MET A 32 -3.18 -24.73 -37.56
N ALA A 33 -1.85 -24.85 -37.67
CA ALA A 33 -0.91 -23.94 -37.01
C ALA A 33 -1.09 -22.49 -37.48
N PHE A 34 -1.29 -22.27 -38.79
CA PHE A 34 -1.53 -20.94 -39.34
C PHE A 34 -2.86 -20.35 -38.85
N SER A 35 -3.93 -21.15 -38.84
CA SER A 35 -5.24 -20.71 -38.31
C SER A 35 -5.16 -20.35 -36.83
N MET A 36 -4.41 -21.10 -36.03
CA MET A 36 -4.22 -20.82 -34.61
C MET A 36 -3.39 -19.55 -34.37
N GLY A 37 -2.36 -19.32 -35.20
CA GLY A 37 -1.56 -18.10 -35.19
C GLY A 37 -2.39 -16.85 -35.50
N ASP A 38 -3.14 -16.86 -36.61
CA ASP A 38 -4.01 -15.74 -37.00
C ASP A 38 -5.10 -15.44 -35.96
N PHE A 39 -5.67 -16.49 -35.34
CA PHE A 39 -6.59 -16.32 -34.21
C PHE A 39 -5.91 -15.68 -33.00
N GLY A 40 -4.70 -16.12 -32.65
CA GLY A 40 -3.91 -15.56 -31.54
C GLY A 40 -3.62 -14.08 -31.73
N ASP A 41 -3.14 -13.69 -32.91
CA ASP A 41 -2.83 -12.30 -33.24
C ASP A 41 -4.08 -11.41 -33.22
N LYS A 42 -5.21 -11.88 -33.78
CA LYS A 42 -6.48 -11.15 -33.74
C LYS A 42 -7.00 -11.00 -32.31
N SER A 43 -6.95 -12.07 -31.51
CA SER A 43 -7.39 -12.07 -30.12
C SER A 43 -6.55 -11.12 -29.28
N PHE A 44 -5.22 -11.17 -29.41
CA PHE A 44 -4.30 -10.29 -28.70
C PHE A 44 -4.50 -8.82 -29.08
N ASN A 45 -4.59 -8.51 -30.37
CA ASN A 45 -4.80 -7.14 -30.85
C ASN A 45 -6.15 -6.55 -30.37
N ASN A 46 -7.21 -7.36 -30.37
CA ASN A 46 -8.52 -6.94 -29.86
C ASN A 46 -8.50 -6.76 -28.32
N GLY A 47 -7.82 -7.66 -27.60
CA GLY A 47 -7.65 -7.58 -26.15
C GLY A 47 -6.87 -6.34 -25.73
N SER A 48 -5.75 -6.06 -26.41
CA SER A 48 -4.94 -4.85 -26.18
C SER A 48 -5.76 -3.60 -26.45
N ALA A 49 -6.41 -3.50 -27.61
CA ALA A 49 -7.23 -2.32 -27.94
C ALA A 49 -8.34 -2.07 -26.91
N LYS A 50 -9.02 -3.13 -26.44
CA LYS A 50 -10.05 -3.00 -25.40
C LYS A 50 -9.48 -2.53 -24.07
N SER A 51 -8.31 -3.03 -23.67
CA SER A 51 -7.62 -2.62 -22.46
C SER A 51 -7.20 -1.15 -22.52
N ASP A 52 -6.63 -0.73 -23.65
CA ASP A 52 -6.15 0.64 -23.87
C ASP A 52 -7.31 1.64 -23.80
N ILE A 53 -8.41 1.37 -24.51
CA ILE A 53 -9.62 2.20 -24.46
C ILE A 53 -10.14 2.33 -23.03
N GLN A 54 -10.26 1.22 -22.28
CA GLN A 54 -10.76 1.27 -20.91
C GLN A 54 -9.86 2.08 -19.98
N SER A 55 -8.55 1.92 -20.13
CA SER A 55 -7.56 2.64 -19.34
C SER A 55 -7.65 4.16 -19.61
N ASN A 56 -7.66 4.55 -20.89
CA ASN A 56 -7.74 5.94 -21.31
C ASN A 56 -9.05 6.60 -20.89
N THR A 57 -10.18 5.94 -21.10
CA THR A 57 -11.50 6.46 -20.69
C THR A 57 -11.55 6.65 -19.17
N ARG A 58 -11.00 5.72 -18.38
CA ARG A 58 -10.91 5.85 -16.92
C ARG A 58 -9.98 6.99 -16.49
N LEU A 59 -8.84 7.15 -17.17
CA LEU A 59 -7.90 8.26 -16.92
C LEU A 59 -8.61 9.60 -17.17
N ALA A 60 -9.32 9.73 -18.29
CA ALA A 60 -10.11 10.91 -18.63
C ALA A 60 -11.20 11.19 -17.59
N ALA A 61 -11.98 10.18 -17.22
CA ALA A 61 -13.02 10.29 -16.22
C ALA A 61 -12.48 10.70 -14.84
N ASN A 62 -11.36 10.14 -14.42
CA ASN A 62 -10.69 10.49 -13.16
C ASN A 62 -10.20 11.94 -13.19
N TYR A 63 -9.64 12.39 -14.31
CA TYR A 63 -9.19 13.77 -14.46
C TYR A 63 -10.36 14.76 -14.37
N ILE A 64 -11.43 14.53 -15.15
CA ILE A 64 -12.66 15.34 -15.12
C ILE A 64 -13.23 15.40 -13.69
N THR A 65 -13.31 14.24 -13.03
CA THR A 65 -13.81 14.14 -11.65
C THR A 65 -12.96 14.96 -10.68
N LYS A 66 -11.63 14.88 -10.78
CA LYS A 66 -10.70 15.59 -9.91
C LYS A 66 -10.83 17.12 -10.07
N GLU A 67 -10.88 17.60 -11.30
CA GLU A 67 -10.99 19.04 -11.58
C GLU A 67 -12.35 19.60 -11.15
N LEU A 68 -13.45 18.91 -11.48
CA LEU A 68 -14.79 19.42 -11.20
C LEU A 68 -15.19 19.29 -9.73
N ARG A 69 -14.73 18.26 -9.01
CA ARG A 69 -15.12 18.02 -7.60
C ARG A 69 -14.89 19.23 -6.69
N TYR A 70 -13.85 20.03 -6.96
CA TYR A 70 -13.50 21.21 -6.16
C TYR A 70 -13.84 22.54 -6.83
N SER A 71 -14.57 22.50 -7.95
CA SER A 71 -15.03 23.72 -8.62
C SER A 71 -16.07 24.47 -7.78
N SER A 72 -15.97 25.81 -7.78
CA SER A 72 -16.96 26.69 -7.15
C SER A 72 -18.11 27.00 -8.09
N ASN A 73 -17.79 27.17 -9.38
CA ASN A 73 -18.74 27.36 -10.44
C ASN A 73 -18.42 26.39 -11.57
N ALA A 74 -19.47 25.84 -12.17
CA ALA A 74 -19.42 25.04 -13.37
C ALA A 74 -20.57 25.48 -14.29
N GLU A 75 -20.33 25.54 -15.58
CA GLU A 75 -21.26 25.94 -16.62
C GLU A 75 -21.04 25.04 -17.84
N ILE A 76 -22.12 24.44 -18.34
CA ILE A 76 -22.06 23.60 -19.55
C ILE A 76 -22.31 24.48 -20.78
N LEU A 77 -21.45 24.33 -21.77
CA LEU A 77 -21.46 25.07 -23.04
C LEU A 77 -21.61 24.09 -24.22
N THR A 78 -22.24 24.56 -25.29
CA THR A 78 -22.42 23.78 -26.53
C THR A 78 -21.14 23.73 -27.37
N ALA A 79 -20.24 24.69 -27.21
CA ALA A 79 -18.94 24.75 -27.88
C ALA A 79 -17.96 25.59 -27.03
N LEU A 80 -16.66 25.45 -27.31
CA LEU A 80 -15.64 26.33 -26.73
C LEU A 80 -15.85 27.76 -27.29
N PRO A 81 -15.96 28.79 -26.44
CA PRO A 81 -16.13 30.17 -26.90
C PRO A 81 -14.90 30.64 -27.69
N ALA A 82 -15.11 31.49 -28.70
CA ALA A 82 -14.03 32.04 -29.54
C ALA A 82 -12.98 32.82 -28.73
N THR A 83 -13.41 33.46 -27.64
CA THR A 83 -12.56 34.15 -26.67
C THR A 83 -12.85 33.57 -25.27
N PRO A 84 -12.16 32.48 -24.87
CA PRO A 84 -12.35 31.91 -23.55
C PRO A 84 -11.95 32.89 -22.45
N ASP A 85 -12.75 32.93 -21.39
CA ASP A 85 -12.52 33.73 -20.19
C ASP A 85 -11.24 33.23 -19.48
N SER A 86 -10.27 34.11 -19.28
CA SER A 86 -8.99 33.77 -18.65
C SER A 86 -9.14 33.35 -17.19
N THR A 87 -10.25 33.68 -16.54
CA THR A 87 -10.57 33.30 -15.15
C THR A 87 -11.20 31.90 -15.04
N LYS A 88 -11.65 31.32 -16.16
CA LYS A 88 -12.26 30.00 -16.22
C LYS A 88 -11.31 28.98 -16.84
N LYS A 89 -11.49 27.73 -16.41
CA LYS A 89 -10.91 26.54 -17.02
C LYS A 89 -11.98 25.88 -17.89
N TYR A 90 -11.56 25.28 -18.99
CA TYR A 90 -12.46 24.61 -19.93
C TYR A 90 -11.98 23.19 -20.20
N ILE A 91 -12.84 22.21 -19.97
CA ILE A 91 -12.62 20.83 -20.40
C ILE A 91 -13.48 20.58 -21.63
N TYR A 92 -12.86 20.10 -22.69
CA TYR A 92 -13.50 19.79 -23.97
C TYR A 92 -12.72 18.70 -24.72
N VAL A 93 -13.35 18.12 -25.73
CA VAL A 93 -12.68 17.23 -26.68
C VAL A 93 -12.48 17.97 -27.99
N ASP A 94 -11.27 17.91 -28.53
CA ASP A 94 -10.94 18.41 -29.86
C ASP A 94 -10.07 17.39 -30.58
N ASN A 95 -10.50 16.99 -31.77
CA ASN A 95 -9.90 15.91 -32.56
C ASN A 95 -9.69 14.63 -31.72
N GLY A 96 -10.67 14.23 -30.92
CA GLY A 96 -10.60 13.00 -30.10
C GLY A 96 -9.61 13.02 -28.93
N ILE A 97 -9.02 14.18 -28.63
CA ILE A 97 -8.12 14.41 -27.50
C ILE A 97 -8.89 15.21 -26.44
N LEU A 98 -8.85 14.74 -25.19
CA LEU A 98 -9.34 15.50 -24.04
C LEU A 98 -8.37 16.64 -23.74
N LYS A 99 -8.84 17.88 -23.82
CA LYS A 99 -8.04 19.08 -23.59
C LYS A 99 -8.54 19.88 -22.40
N LEU A 100 -7.60 20.50 -21.70
CA LEU A 100 -7.84 21.56 -20.74
C LEU A 100 -7.36 22.89 -21.35
N TYR A 101 -8.23 23.89 -21.43
CA TYR A 101 -7.82 25.27 -21.69
C TYR A 101 -7.82 26.06 -20.37
N TYR A 102 -6.74 26.79 -20.10
CA TYR A 102 -6.64 27.72 -18.99
C TYR A 102 -5.65 28.84 -19.30
N ASN A 103 -6.08 30.10 -19.12
CA ASN A 103 -5.25 31.29 -19.27
C ASN A 103 -4.44 31.33 -20.59
N GLY A 104 -5.07 31.01 -21.72
CA GLY A 104 -4.42 30.99 -23.03
C GLY A 104 -3.60 29.73 -23.34
N HIS A 105 -3.44 28.82 -22.38
CA HIS A 105 -2.70 27.57 -22.55
C HIS A 105 -3.65 26.39 -22.76
N ILE A 106 -3.28 25.52 -23.69
CA ILE A 106 -3.98 24.26 -23.97
C ILE A 106 -3.08 23.11 -23.53
N THR A 107 -3.63 22.25 -22.67
CA THR A 107 -2.96 21.03 -22.20
C THR A 107 -3.72 19.81 -22.70
N ASN A 108 -3.04 18.91 -23.38
CA ASN A 108 -3.59 17.61 -23.75
C ASN A 108 -3.55 16.69 -22.52
N ILE A 109 -4.71 16.16 -22.14
CA ILE A 109 -4.85 15.32 -20.94
C ILE A 109 -4.83 13.84 -21.31
N VAL A 110 -5.68 13.43 -22.26
CA VAL A 110 -5.82 12.05 -22.74
C VAL A 110 -5.99 12.05 -24.24
N GLY A 111 -5.34 11.10 -24.91
CA GLY A 111 -5.31 10.96 -26.35
C GLY A 111 -4.00 11.45 -26.95
N ASP A 112 -3.68 10.92 -28.12
CA ASP A 112 -2.57 11.37 -28.96
C ASP A 112 -3.08 11.72 -30.36
N ASN A 113 -2.25 12.40 -31.16
CA ASN A 113 -2.63 12.81 -32.52
C ASN A 113 -2.71 11.62 -33.51
N THR A 114 -2.28 10.42 -33.12
CA THR A 114 -2.19 9.25 -34.00
C THR A 114 -3.38 8.31 -33.86
N ASN A 115 -4.02 8.33 -32.70
CA ASN A 115 -5.18 7.54 -32.34
C ASN A 115 -6.16 8.49 -31.66
N ASN A 116 -7.00 9.18 -32.43
CA ASN A 116 -8.07 10.02 -31.88
C ASN A 116 -9.12 9.08 -31.28
N ILE A 117 -9.16 8.98 -29.96
CA ILE A 117 -9.90 7.89 -29.31
C ILE A 117 -11.25 8.34 -28.76
N ILE A 118 -11.37 9.55 -28.22
CA ILE A 118 -12.62 10.00 -27.58
C ILE A 118 -13.61 10.48 -28.64
N THR A 119 -14.67 9.72 -28.88
CA THR A 119 -15.69 10.02 -29.89
C THR A 119 -16.82 10.88 -29.36
N THR A 120 -17.16 10.73 -28.07
CA THR A 120 -18.22 11.53 -27.43
C THR A 120 -17.79 11.95 -26.04
N LEU A 121 -18.00 13.23 -25.73
CA LEU A 121 -18.02 13.74 -24.36
C LEU A 121 -19.26 14.61 -24.21
N GLN A 122 -20.08 14.32 -23.22
CA GLN A 122 -21.28 15.10 -22.94
C GLN A 122 -21.42 15.30 -21.44
N PHE A 123 -21.58 16.55 -21.03
CA PHE A 123 -21.92 16.92 -19.66
C PHE A 123 -23.42 17.18 -19.55
N GLN A 124 -23.99 16.89 -18.39
CA GLN A 124 -25.34 17.24 -18.01
C GLN A 124 -25.39 17.65 -16.55
N ILE A 125 -26.09 18.73 -16.23
CA ILE A 125 -26.37 19.07 -14.85
C ILE A 125 -27.73 18.50 -14.46
N GLN A 126 -27.76 17.55 -13.52
CA GLN A 126 -29.02 17.00 -13.01
C GLN A 126 -29.58 17.79 -11.82
N ASN A 127 -28.74 18.15 -10.84
CA ASN A 127 -29.15 18.86 -9.63
C ASN A 127 -28.25 20.07 -9.34
N LEU A 128 -28.58 20.83 -8.30
CA LEU A 128 -27.83 22.04 -7.89
C LEU A 128 -26.32 21.81 -7.66
N LYS A 129 -25.93 20.59 -7.32
CA LYS A 129 -24.55 20.23 -6.94
C LYS A 129 -23.97 19.03 -7.68
N THR A 130 -24.69 18.44 -8.64
CA THR A 130 -24.21 17.26 -9.36
C THR A 130 -24.06 17.52 -10.85
N VAL A 131 -22.91 17.13 -11.38
CA VAL A 131 -22.62 17.13 -12.82
C VAL A 131 -22.44 15.68 -13.26
N ASP A 132 -23.28 15.25 -14.18
CA ASP A 132 -23.11 13.99 -14.87
C ASP A 132 -22.28 14.21 -16.13
N PHE A 133 -21.49 13.21 -16.48
CA PHE A 133 -20.86 13.16 -17.79
C PHE A 133 -20.86 11.75 -18.36
N ASN A 134 -20.98 11.70 -19.68
CA ASN A 134 -20.81 10.51 -20.50
C ASN A 134 -19.58 10.70 -21.38
N ILE A 135 -18.65 9.76 -21.32
CA ILE A 135 -17.50 9.69 -22.20
C ILE A 135 -17.53 8.37 -22.97
N GLN A 136 -17.33 8.47 -24.28
CA GLN A 136 -17.24 7.34 -25.19
C GLN A 136 -15.93 7.39 -25.95
N GLU A 137 -15.26 6.26 -26.01
CA GLU A 137 -13.99 6.09 -26.69
C GLU A 137 -14.08 4.91 -27.68
N THR A 138 -13.60 5.09 -28.91
CA THR A 138 -13.65 4.08 -29.97
C THR A 138 -12.26 3.88 -30.61
N LEU A 139 -11.74 2.65 -30.58
CA LEU A 139 -10.48 2.27 -31.21
C LEU A 139 -10.63 0.90 -31.90
N LYS A 140 -10.20 0.78 -33.15
CA LYS A 140 -10.25 -0.48 -33.94
C LYS A 140 -11.62 -1.19 -33.87
N ASN A 141 -12.72 -0.44 -34.06
CA ASN A 141 -14.12 -0.92 -33.96
C ASN A 141 -14.57 -1.41 -32.58
N GLN A 142 -13.74 -1.27 -31.54
CA GLN A 142 -14.15 -1.47 -30.15
C GLN A 142 -14.59 -0.13 -29.59
N THR A 143 -15.69 -0.12 -28.84
CA THR A 143 -16.18 1.08 -28.15
C THR A 143 -16.35 0.80 -26.67
N PHE A 144 -15.96 1.76 -25.83
CA PHE A 144 -16.21 1.73 -24.40
C PHE A 144 -16.95 2.99 -23.99
N HIS A 145 -17.93 2.82 -23.11
CA HIS A 145 -18.76 3.90 -22.59
C HIS A 145 -18.59 3.97 -21.08
N LEU A 146 -18.43 5.18 -20.55
CA LEU A 146 -18.38 5.43 -19.11
C LEU A 146 -19.28 6.61 -18.77
N ASN A 147 -20.21 6.36 -17.85
CA ASN A 147 -21.05 7.38 -17.25
C ASN A 147 -20.61 7.61 -15.80
N SER A 148 -20.56 8.85 -15.37
CA SER A 148 -20.18 9.20 -13.99
C SER A 148 -20.90 10.45 -13.52
N THR A 149 -21.15 10.52 -12.22
CA THR A 149 -21.80 11.64 -11.53
C THR A 149 -20.82 12.23 -10.52
N ILE A 150 -20.61 13.54 -10.60
CA ILE A 150 -19.66 14.28 -9.76
C ILE A 150 -20.44 15.22 -8.85
N LEU A 151 -20.25 15.09 -7.54
CA LEU A 151 -20.68 16.07 -6.55
C LEU A 151 -19.67 17.23 -6.45
N LEU A 152 -20.13 18.46 -6.67
CA LEU A 152 -19.34 19.68 -6.57
C LEU A 152 -19.28 20.12 -5.09
N LEU A 153 -18.12 19.99 -4.45
CA LEU A 153 -17.96 20.20 -3.01
C LEU A 153 -17.89 21.67 -2.61
N ASN A 154 -17.30 22.52 -3.46
CA ASN A 154 -17.05 23.94 -3.15
C ASN A 154 -18.15 24.86 -3.67
N ARG A 155 -19.28 24.30 -4.08
CA ARG A 155 -20.37 25.07 -4.70
C ARG A 155 -21.39 25.54 -3.67
N GLY A 156 -21.71 26.83 -3.72
CA GLY A 156 -22.81 27.44 -2.96
C GLY A 156 -24.19 26.97 -3.44
N ASN A 157 -25.27 27.51 -2.86
CA ASN A 157 -26.65 27.08 -3.16
C ASN A 157 -27.23 27.66 -4.47
N ASN A 158 -26.38 28.14 -5.39
CA ASN A 158 -26.82 28.77 -6.63
C ASN A 158 -27.31 27.72 -7.65
N VAL A 159 -28.53 27.92 -8.15
CA VAL A 159 -29.20 27.05 -9.12
C VAL A 159 -28.46 27.03 -10.44
N LEU A 160 -28.12 25.82 -10.90
CA LEU A 160 -27.64 25.58 -12.25
C LEU A 160 -28.81 25.47 -13.21
N ALA A 161 -28.70 26.13 -14.36
CA ALA A 161 -29.58 25.82 -15.48
C ALA A 161 -29.29 24.39 -15.95
N ASN A 162 -30.34 23.58 -16.08
CA ASN A 162 -30.24 22.26 -16.69
C ASN A 162 -29.82 22.44 -18.15
N LYS A 163 -28.55 22.18 -18.44
CA LYS A 163 -27.92 22.31 -19.75
C LYS A 163 -27.16 21.02 -20.05
N THR A 164 -27.10 20.69 -21.33
CA THR A 164 -26.28 19.60 -21.87
C THR A 164 -25.33 20.14 -22.93
N GLY A 165 -24.14 19.57 -23.02
CA GLY A 165 -23.13 20.06 -23.97
C GLY A 165 -21.78 19.36 -23.84
N PRO A 166 -20.92 19.46 -24.86
CA PRO A 166 -19.62 18.78 -24.88
C PRO A 166 -18.51 19.52 -24.15
N VAL A 167 -18.76 20.76 -23.71
CA VAL A 167 -17.78 21.61 -23.03
C VAL A 167 -18.29 21.96 -21.64
N ILE A 168 -17.40 21.88 -20.65
CA ILE A 168 -17.67 22.42 -19.31
C ILE A 168 -16.64 23.49 -18.97
N ALA A 169 -17.14 24.68 -18.69
CA ALA A 169 -16.38 25.78 -18.14
C ALA A 169 -16.52 25.77 -16.62
N TYR A 170 -15.43 25.92 -15.88
CA TYR A 170 -15.46 25.93 -14.43
C TYR A 170 -14.45 26.90 -13.86
N SER A 171 -14.73 27.42 -12.67
CA SER A 171 -13.77 28.16 -11.86
C SER A 171 -13.51 27.36 -10.59
N ASN A 172 -12.26 27.31 -10.16
CA ASN A 172 -11.98 26.95 -8.78
C ASN A 172 -12.44 28.12 -7.90
N GLY A 173 -12.85 27.85 -6.66
CA GLY A 173 -13.11 28.93 -5.70
C GLY A 173 -11.92 29.89 -5.67
N THR A 174 -12.18 31.19 -5.52
CA THR A 174 -11.13 32.21 -5.50
C THR A 174 -10.05 31.78 -4.52
N ILE A 175 -8.94 31.32 -5.08
CA ILE A 175 -7.67 31.17 -4.41
C ILE A 175 -7.33 32.59 -4.02
N ILE A 176 -7.36 32.91 -2.72
CA ILE A 176 -6.94 34.22 -2.26
C ILE A 176 -5.44 34.28 -2.53
N ASN A 177 -5.05 34.76 -3.72
CA ASN A 177 -3.69 35.10 -4.07
C ASN A 177 -3.36 36.40 -3.35
N THR A 178 -3.19 36.34 -2.03
CA THR A 178 -2.53 37.43 -1.33
C THR A 178 -1.06 37.40 -1.71
N THR A 179 -0.59 38.46 -2.36
CA THR A 179 0.84 38.71 -2.49
C THR A 179 1.42 38.80 -1.07
N PRO A 180 2.50 38.05 -0.75
CA PRO A 180 3.09 38.02 0.58
C PRO A 180 3.93 39.28 0.84
N ASN A 181 3.32 40.47 0.73
CA ASN A 181 3.94 41.71 1.17
C ASN A 181 3.16 42.23 2.36
N ASN A 182 3.73 41.94 3.52
CA ASN A 182 3.67 42.58 4.82
C ASN A 182 2.25 42.95 5.32
N ASP A 183 1.82 42.24 6.36
CA ASP A 183 0.63 42.46 7.19
C ASP A 183 -0.70 41.85 6.69
N LEU A 184 -0.74 40.51 6.72
CA LEU A 184 -2.00 39.74 6.76
C LEU A 184 -2.47 39.55 8.20
N ASP A 185 -2.77 40.66 8.88
CA ASP A 185 -3.23 40.66 10.27
C ASP A 185 -4.76 40.46 10.40
N THR A 186 -5.45 40.13 9.30
CA THR A 186 -6.91 39.97 9.29
C THR A 186 -7.31 38.50 9.49
N MET A 187 -8.12 38.24 10.53
CA MET A 187 -8.70 36.94 10.86
C MET A 187 -9.42 36.30 9.67
N PHE A 188 -8.96 35.13 9.21
CA PHE A 188 -9.68 34.32 8.25
C PHE A 188 -10.79 33.54 8.96
N SER A 189 -11.98 34.15 9.02
CA SER A 189 -13.19 33.49 9.48
C SER A 189 -13.81 32.71 8.31
N ASN A 190 -13.68 31.39 8.34
CA ASN A 190 -14.53 30.41 7.64
C ASN A 190 -14.28 30.10 6.16
N THR A 191 -13.19 30.57 5.53
CA THR A 191 -12.99 30.37 4.08
C THR A 191 -11.83 29.42 3.78
N ILE A 192 -12.12 28.39 2.97
CA ILE A 192 -11.15 27.49 2.33
C ILE A 192 -10.20 28.37 1.50
N THR A 193 -9.00 28.62 2.04
CA THR A 193 -7.96 29.33 1.30
C THR A 193 -7.10 28.28 0.62
N ALA A 194 -7.32 28.10 -0.68
CA ALA A 194 -6.32 27.54 -1.56
C ALA A 194 -5.27 28.63 -1.82
N ILE A 195 -3.98 28.33 -1.70
CA ILE A 195 -2.89 29.16 -2.27
C ILE A 195 -2.25 28.31 -3.36
N ASP A 196 -2.36 28.75 -4.62
CA ASP A 196 -1.75 28.12 -5.80
C ASP A 196 -0.39 28.76 -6.09
N LYS A 197 0.44 28.05 -6.84
CA LYS A 197 1.79 28.37 -7.33
C LYS A 197 2.06 29.87 -7.46
N SER A 198 2.53 30.47 -6.36
CA SER A 198 3.05 31.83 -6.36
C SER A 198 4.29 31.86 -7.28
N THR A 199 4.32 32.81 -8.21
CA THR A 199 5.50 33.11 -9.04
C THR A 199 6.60 33.85 -8.28
N SER A 200 6.37 34.22 -7.01
CA SER A 200 7.40 34.87 -6.20
C SER A 200 8.54 33.89 -5.90
N SER A 201 9.77 34.40 -5.93
CA SER A 201 10.99 33.64 -5.63
C SER A 201 11.09 33.23 -4.17
N THR A 202 10.36 33.91 -3.29
CA THR A 202 10.29 33.72 -1.84
C THR A 202 9.18 32.72 -1.48
N GLY A 203 9.44 31.81 -0.54
CA GLY A 203 8.43 30.84 -0.06
C GLY A 203 7.16 31.50 0.50
N CYS A 204 6.13 30.71 0.77
CA CYS A 204 4.91 31.18 1.42
C CYS A 204 5.17 31.30 2.92
N VAL A 205 5.26 32.52 3.45
CA VAL A 205 5.43 32.76 4.89
C VAL A 205 4.13 33.30 5.47
N PHE A 206 3.62 32.64 6.50
CA PHE A 206 2.49 33.08 7.29
C PHE A 206 2.98 33.55 8.65
N THR A 207 2.69 34.81 8.98
CA THR A 207 3.06 35.47 10.24
C THR A 207 1.81 36.12 10.83
N GLY A 208 1.55 35.88 12.12
CA GLY A 208 0.42 36.51 12.84
C GLY A 208 -0.95 35.91 12.52
N GLY A 209 -1.98 36.38 13.24
CA GLY A 209 -3.38 35.97 13.03
C GLY A 209 -3.77 34.61 13.60
N SER A 210 -4.97 34.13 13.23
CA SER A 210 -5.45 32.76 13.44
C SER A 210 -6.19 32.28 12.20
N ILE A 211 -6.10 30.99 11.90
CA ILE A 211 -6.82 30.36 10.79
C ILE A 211 -7.96 29.55 11.39
N ASN A 212 -9.21 29.91 11.13
CA ASN A 212 -10.36 29.12 11.55
C ASN A 212 -10.98 28.41 10.33
N GLY A 213 -11.07 27.09 10.37
CA GLY A 213 -11.59 26.27 9.27
C GLY A 213 -10.51 25.52 8.50
N LYS A 214 -10.82 25.08 7.28
CA LYS A 214 -9.92 24.23 6.48
C LYS A 214 -8.98 25.09 5.62
N MET A 215 -7.69 24.79 5.64
CA MET A 215 -6.67 25.43 4.81
C MET A 215 -6.06 24.40 3.85
N TYR A 216 -5.93 24.78 2.58
CA TYR A 216 -5.31 23.93 1.55
C TYR A 216 -4.19 24.73 0.87
N ILE A 217 -2.94 24.29 0.95
CA ILE A 217 -1.82 24.98 0.31
C ILE A 217 -1.25 24.04 -0.74
N SER A 218 -1.21 24.45 -2.01
CA SER A 218 -0.57 23.68 -3.09
C SER A 218 0.44 24.56 -3.80
N THR A 219 1.73 24.32 -3.57
CA THR A 219 2.79 25.23 -4.04
C THR A 219 4.04 24.48 -4.48
N SER A 220 4.78 25.02 -5.44
CA SER A 220 6.11 24.50 -5.78
C SER A 220 7.23 25.03 -4.87
N LYS A 221 6.87 25.80 -3.83
CA LYS A 221 7.77 26.56 -2.97
C LYS A 221 7.67 26.15 -1.50
N ALA A 222 8.66 26.55 -0.71
CA ALA A 222 8.65 26.27 0.72
C ALA A 222 7.47 26.97 1.41
N VAL A 223 6.94 26.37 2.46
CA VAL A 223 5.84 26.92 3.27
C VAL A 223 6.34 27.08 4.71
N SER A 224 6.20 28.27 5.29
CA SER A 224 6.60 28.55 6.66
C SER A 224 5.45 29.16 7.45
N PHE A 225 5.12 28.56 8.59
CA PHE A 225 4.23 29.14 9.59
C PHE A 225 5.10 29.64 10.73
N SER A 226 4.99 30.93 11.07
CA SER A 226 5.79 31.56 12.11
C SER A 226 4.96 32.54 12.93
N GLY A 227 5.48 32.95 14.09
CA GLY A 227 4.87 34.02 14.89
C GLY A 227 3.62 33.63 15.67
N GLY A 228 3.46 32.36 16.08
CA GLY A 228 2.42 32.02 17.06
C GLY A 228 1.05 31.63 16.50
N MET A 229 0.88 31.58 15.17
CA MET A 229 -0.44 31.48 14.55
C MET A 229 -1.16 30.16 14.88
N PRO A 230 -2.29 30.17 15.63
CA PRO A 230 -3.10 28.98 15.82
C PRO A 230 -3.92 28.70 14.57
N ILE A 231 -4.02 27.43 14.20
CA ILE A 231 -4.86 26.92 13.12
C ILE A 231 -5.97 26.11 13.77
N ASN A 232 -7.19 26.63 13.84
CA ASN A 232 -8.35 25.93 14.35
C ASN A 232 -9.15 25.29 13.19
N GLY A 233 -8.60 24.23 12.60
CA GLY A 233 -9.29 23.39 11.62
C GLY A 233 -8.33 22.47 10.88
N ASP A 234 -8.76 21.92 9.74
CA ASP A 234 -7.95 20.98 8.96
C ASP A 234 -6.88 21.72 8.14
N LEU A 235 -5.65 21.22 8.13
CA LEU A 235 -4.54 21.77 7.34
C LEU A 235 -4.06 20.73 6.32
N TYR A 236 -4.14 21.09 5.04
CA TYR A 236 -3.63 20.29 3.94
C TYR A 236 -2.55 21.07 3.20
N ILE A 237 -1.33 20.55 3.12
CA ILE A 237 -0.22 21.18 2.40
C ILE A 237 0.35 20.18 1.42
N ASP A 238 0.46 20.57 0.16
CA ASP A 238 1.14 19.86 -0.91
C ASP A 238 2.24 20.77 -1.47
N SER A 239 3.50 20.49 -1.14
CA SER A 239 4.65 21.32 -1.53
C SER A 239 5.73 20.53 -2.27
N ASP A 240 6.31 21.07 -3.35
CA ASP A 240 7.53 20.48 -3.94
C ASP A 240 8.79 20.72 -3.08
N GLN A 241 8.70 21.51 -2.00
CA GLN A 241 9.81 22.00 -1.18
C GLN A 241 9.51 21.87 0.33
N SER A 242 10.43 22.30 1.19
CA SER A 242 10.28 22.15 2.65
C SER A 242 9.06 22.87 3.25
N ILE A 243 8.51 22.28 4.31
CA ILE A 243 7.42 22.84 5.12
C ILE A 243 7.96 23.03 6.54
N ASP A 244 8.01 24.28 7.02
CA ASP A 244 8.42 24.62 8.37
C ASP A 244 7.22 25.13 9.18
N ILE A 245 6.88 24.46 10.26
CA ILE A 245 5.77 24.81 11.13
C ILE A 245 6.32 25.23 12.49
N ASN A 246 6.37 26.53 12.74
CA ASN A 246 6.73 27.10 14.02
C ASN A 246 5.54 27.87 14.61
N SER A 247 4.71 27.16 15.36
CA SER A 247 3.53 27.77 15.98
C SER A 247 3.81 28.45 17.32
N ASN A 248 5.02 28.40 17.91
CA ASN A 248 5.35 29.04 19.20
C ASN A 248 4.20 28.98 20.25
N GLY A 249 3.64 27.79 20.49
CA GLY A 249 2.53 27.57 21.42
C GLY A 249 1.12 27.67 20.81
N GLY A 250 1.00 27.95 19.52
CA GLY A 250 -0.25 27.88 18.77
C GLY A 250 -0.75 26.43 18.64
N HIS A 251 -2.06 26.25 18.76
CA HIS A 251 -2.71 24.97 18.51
C HIS A 251 -2.96 24.78 17.01
N LEU A 252 -2.64 23.60 16.48
CA LEU A 252 -2.83 23.25 15.07
C LEU A 252 -3.91 22.17 14.96
N GLY A 253 -5.01 22.50 14.30
CA GLY A 253 -6.33 21.89 14.47
C GLY A 253 -6.45 20.46 13.98
N ASN A 254 -7.71 20.01 13.90
CA ASN A 254 -8.12 18.61 13.79
C ASN A 254 -7.22 17.74 12.89
N ASN A 255 -7.34 17.78 11.57
CA ASN A 255 -6.56 16.90 10.70
C ASN A 255 -5.45 17.66 9.99
N ILE A 256 -4.24 17.10 10.00
CA ILE A 256 -3.07 17.67 9.33
C ILE A 256 -2.57 16.68 8.30
N VAL A 257 -2.53 17.10 7.04
CA VAL A 257 -1.95 16.33 5.94
C VAL A 257 -0.86 17.15 5.28
N LEU A 258 0.39 16.70 5.42
CA LEU A 258 1.56 17.35 4.84
C LEU A 258 2.16 16.43 3.80
N ASN A 259 2.11 16.83 2.54
CA ASN A 259 2.76 16.14 1.43
C ASN A 259 3.87 17.02 0.89
N THR A 260 5.10 16.53 0.90
CA THR A 260 6.23 17.24 0.33
C THR A 260 7.35 16.33 -0.18
N LYS A 261 8.07 16.80 -1.20
CA LYS A 261 9.37 16.20 -1.60
C LYS A 261 10.55 16.70 -0.76
N GLY A 262 10.32 17.68 0.11
CA GLY A 262 11.32 18.33 0.96
C GLY A 262 11.30 17.84 2.39
N THR A 263 11.73 18.71 3.30
CA THR A 263 11.75 18.44 4.74
C THR A 263 10.50 19.03 5.40
N VAL A 264 9.88 18.30 6.30
CA VAL A 264 8.90 18.85 7.24
C VAL A 264 9.59 19.08 8.57
N SER A 265 9.66 20.33 9.03
CA SER A 265 10.18 20.67 10.36
C SER A 265 9.07 21.25 11.23
N MET A 266 8.95 20.78 12.46
CA MET A 266 7.99 21.29 13.44
C MET A 266 8.73 21.79 14.69
N TYR A 267 8.44 23.01 15.14
CA TYR A 267 9.14 23.72 16.23
C TYR A 267 8.14 24.24 17.27
N ASN A 268 8.46 24.14 18.58
CA ASN A 268 7.70 24.74 19.69
C ASN A 268 6.16 24.64 19.57
N SER A 269 5.66 23.54 18.99
CA SER A 269 4.26 23.41 18.58
C SER A 269 3.55 22.38 19.45
N GLN A 270 2.31 22.69 19.85
CA GLN A 270 1.39 21.74 20.48
C GLN A 270 0.28 21.41 19.49
N PHE A 271 0.35 20.22 18.91
CA PHE A 271 -0.67 19.75 17.97
C PHE A 271 -1.79 19.04 18.74
N PRO A 272 -3.06 19.48 18.63
CA PRO A 272 -4.22 18.79 19.20
C PRO A 272 -4.75 17.58 18.41
N LEU A 273 -5.76 16.98 19.04
CA LEU A 273 -6.26 15.60 19.03
C LEU A 273 -6.65 14.91 17.72
N GLY A 274 -6.54 15.48 16.52
CA GLY A 274 -6.99 14.77 15.31
C GLY A 274 -5.89 13.98 14.62
N ASN A 275 -6.06 13.66 13.33
CA ASN A 275 -5.17 12.75 12.61
C ASN A 275 -4.07 13.52 11.88
N ILE A 276 -2.83 13.06 12.02
CA ILE A 276 -1.67 13.65 11.34
C ILE A 276 -1.14 12.64 10.33
N SER A 277 -1.08 13.04 9.06
CA SER A 277 -0.47 12.29 7.97
C SER A 277 0.62 13.10 7.31
N ILE A 278 1.85 12.58 7.30
CA ILE A 278 3.01 13.25 6.71
C ILE A 278 3.61 12.33 5.65
N SER A 279 3.73 12.82 4.42
CA SER A 279 4.55 12.25 3.37
C SER A 279 5.66 13.25 3.04
N ALA A 280 6.91 12.95 3.40
CA ALA A 280 8.02 13.89 3.26
C ALA A 280 9.32 13.17 2.89
N SER A 281 10.35 13.86 2.39
CA SER A 281 11.67 13.23 2.31
C SER A 281 12.29 13.06 3.70
N THR A 282 12.14 14.09 4.55
CA THR A 282 12.65 14.10 5.93
C THR A 282 11.59 14.70 6.86
N PHE A 283 11.45 14.15 8.07
CA PHE A 283 10.58 14.70 9.11
C PHE A 283 11.39 14.99 10.37
N ASN A 284 11.38 16.25 10.82
CA ASN A 284 12.13 16.74 11.96
C ASN A 284 11.20 17.38 12.99
N LEU A 285 11.16 16.83 14.20
CA LEU A 285 10.50 17.44 15.35
C LEU A 285 11.57 18.09 16.24
N LYS A 286 11.63 19.42 16.26
CA LYS A 286 12.69 20.22 16.91
C LYS A 286 12.14 20.96 18.13
N ASP A 287 13.04 21.44 18.98
CA ASP A 287 12.79 22.44 20.03
C ASP A 287 11.50 22.20 20.83
N ASN A 288 11.51 21.20 21.74
CA ASN A 288 10.41 20.85 22.65
C ASN A 288 9.02 20.66 22.01
N ALA A 289 8.92 20.55 20.68
CA ALA A 289 7.64 20.37 20.01
C ALA A 289 6.97 19.08 20.49
N THR A 290 5.68 19.15 20.82
CA THR A 290 4.91 18.02 21.33
C THR A 290 3.73 17.77 20.43
N ILE A 291 3.69 16.59 19.81
CA ILE A 291 2.57 16.17 18.97
C ILE A 291 1.59 15.39 19.84
N THR A 292 0.34 15.84 19.94
CA THR A 292 -0.74 15.07 20.60
C THR A 292 -1.87 14.80 19.61
N CYS A 293 -1.97 13.59 19.10
CA CYS A 293 -2.90 13.27 17.99
C CYS A 293 -3.70 11.99 18.27
N THR A 294 -4.76 11.75 17.47
CA THR A 294 -5.43 10.43 17.47
C THR A 294 -4.57 9.46 16.70
N ASP A 295 -4.50 9.55 15.38
CA ASP A 295 -3.60 8.73 14.57
C ASP A 295 -2.40 9.56 14.07
N PHE A 296 -1.22 8.94 14.08
CA PHE A 296 0.02 9.51 13.56
C PHE A 296 0.58 8.63 12.45
N ASN A 297 0.48 9.06 11.20
CA ASN A 297 1.00 8.34 10.04
C ASN A 297 2.11 9.13 9.36
N VAL A 298 3.34 8.62 9.36
CA VAL A 298 4.50 9.26 8.73
C VAL A 298 5.13 8.32 7.73
N ILE A 299 5.23 8.77 6.49
CA ILE A 299 5.91 8.07 5.40
C ILE A 299 7.04 8.98 4.91
N THR A 300 8.28 8.61 5.22
CA THR A 300 9.45 9.35 4.75
C THR A 300 10.45 8.47 4.01
N SER A 301 11.22 9.12 3.13
CA SER A 301 12.26 8.43 2.34
C SER A 301 13.62 8.41 3.03
N ASN A 302 13.85 9.20 4.09
CA ASN A 302 15.16 9.33 4.73
C ASN A 302 15.13 9.09 6.25
N VAL A 303 14.99 10.17 7.03
CA VAL A 303 15.21 10.17 8.48
C VAL A 303 14.02 10.82 9.17
N ILE A 304 13.61 10.21 10.27
CA ILE A 304 12.77 10.84 11.28
C ILE A 304 13.70 11.22 12.43
N SER A 305 13.83 12.51 12.73
CA SER A 305 14.54 12.98 13.93
C SER A 305 13.57 13.68 14.86
N SER A 306 13.46 13.22 16.10
CA SER A 306 12.65 13.90 17.12
C SER A 306 13.49 14.27 18.33
N ALA A 307 13.62 15.56 18.59
CA ALA A 307 13.99 16.10 19.90
C ALA A 307 12.75 16.38 20.77
N GLY A 308 11.55 16.33 20.19
CA GLY A 308 10.27 16.60 20.84
C GLY A 308 9.40 15.36 21.07
N ALA A 309 8.38 15.43 21.92
CA ALA A 309 7.55 14.27 22.30
C ALA A 309 6.42 13.99 21.29
N ILE A 310 6.05 12.71 21.13
CA ILE A 310 4.90 12.28 20.32
C ILE A 310 3.97 11.45 21.20
N ASN A 311 2.74 11.92 21.39
CA ASN A 311 1.68 11.28 22.15
C ASN A 311 0.50 11.01 21.21
N ALA A 312 0.30 9.76 20.80
CA ALA A 312 -0.85 9.36 19.98
C ALA A 312 -1.83 8.52 20.81
N SER A 313 -3.10 8.92 20.87
CA SER A 313 -4.14 8.11 21.53
C SER A 313 -4.64 6.95 20.65
N GLY A 314 -4.33 6.95 19.36
CA GLY A 314 -4.68 5.91 18.39
C GLY A 314 -3.44 5.17 17.89
N ASN A 315 -3.35 5.00 16.57
CA ASN A 315 -2.29 4.24 15.93
C ASN A 315 -1.14 5.16 15.50
N ILE A 316 0.10 4.72 15.75
CA ILE A 316 1.32 5.29 15.16
C ILE A 316 1.77 4.37 14.03
N SER A 317 1.78 4.86 12.80
CA SER A 317 2.41 4.18 11.66
C SER A 317 3.57 5.02 11.15
N MET A 318 4.78 4.48 11.20
CA MET A 318 5.98 5.19 10.71
C MET A 318 6.69 4.30 9.71
N LYS A 319 6.85 4.79 8.48
CA LYS A 319 7.62 4.15 7.42
C LYS A 319 8.78 5.08 7.03
N SER A 320 10.00 4.72 7.41
CA SER A 320 11.21 5.51 7.14
C SER A 320 12.42 4.59 7.16
N PRO A 321 13.44 4.73 6.30
CA PRO A 321 14.65 3.92 6.40
C PRO A 321 15.36 4.04 7.75
N VAL A 322 15.31 5.21 8.39
CA VAL A 322 15.92 5.48 9.69
C VAL A 322 14.94 6.23 10.60
N ILE A 323 14.79 5.77 11.84
CA ILE A 323 14.03 6.46 12.88
C ILE A 323 14.97 6.73 14.06
N SER A 324 15.14 8.01 14.40
CA SER A 324 15.93 8.49 15.54
C SER A 324 15.04 9.34 16.44
N LEU A 325 14.67 8.78 17.59
CA LEU A 325 13.87 9.47 18.61
C LEU A 325 14.79 9.76 19.81
N ASN A 326 14.82 11.00 20.28
CA ASN A 326 15.62 11.45 21.44
C ASN A 326 14.73 11.89 22.61
N SER A 327 13.46 11.48 22.60
CA SER A 327 12.40 12.04 23.42
C SER A 327 11.30 11.01 23.71
N ARG A 328 10.30 11.39 24.50
CA ARG A 328 9.19 10.51 24.92
C ARG A 328 8.22 10.18 23.78
N LEU A 329 7.85 8.90 23.70
CA LEU A 329 6.84 8.38 22.78
C LEU A 329 5.74 7.64 23.57
N THR A 330 4.48 8.03 23.40
CA THR A 330 3.31 7.36 24.01
C THR A 330 2.30 7.00 22.92
N TYR A 331 1.83 5.75 22.92
CA TYR A 331 0.94 5.21 21.87
C TYR A 331 -0.01 4.14 22.40
N ASN A 332 -1.13 3.92 21.71
CA ASN A 332 -1.94 2.71 21.92
C ASN A 332 -1.40 1.55 21.07
N ASN A 333 -1.39 1.72 19.75
CA ASN A 333 -0.81 0.75 18.83
C ASN A 333 0.29 1.40 17.99
N MET A 334 1.40 0.71 17.77
CA MET A 334 2.50 1.23 16.95
C MET A 334 2.93 0.21 15.90
N LEU A 335 3.06 0.65 14.65
CA LEU A 335 3.62 -0.08 13.53
C LEU A 335 4.82 0.70 12.97
N LEU A 336 6.03 0.19 13.20
CA LEU A 336 7.27 0.75 12.68
C LEU A 336 7.77 -0.10 11.51
N ASN A 337 7.82 0.50 10.33
CA ASN A 337 8.40 -0.09 9.14
C ASN A 337 9.68 0.68 8.77
N SER A 338 10.79 0.31 9.40
CA SER A 338 12.11 0.92 9.17
C SER A 338 13.13 -0.11 8.72
N ASN A 339 14.30 0.34 8.26
CA ASN A 339 15.48 -0.52 8.10
C ASN A 339 16.39 -0.45 9.35
N SER A 340 16.38 0.68 10.06
CA SER A 340 17.11 0.87 11.31
C SER A 340 16.38 1.80 12.29
N ILE A 341 16.38 1.41 13.56
CA ILE A 341 15.91 2.26 14.65
C ILE A 341 17.11 2.47 15.57
N THR A 342 17.58 3.71 15.66
CA THR A 342 18.75 4.07 16.47
C THR A 342 18.30 4.87 17.69
N LYS A 343 18.69 4.38 18.87
CA LYS A 343 18.43 5.04 20.16
C LYS A 343 19.67 5.79 20.60
N SER A 344 19.58 7.11 20.74
CA SER A 344 20.64 7.91 21.36
C SER A 344 20.33 8.26 22.83
N SER A 345 19.05 8.43 23.18
CA SER A 345 18.60 8.84 24.53
C SER A 345 17.07 8.75 24.63
N TRP A 346 16.51 7.62 25.11
CA TRP A 346 15.05 7.56 25.37
C TRP A 346 14.83 7.76 26.86
N GLU A 347 13.99 8.73 27.22
CA GLU A 347 13.56 8.95 28.61
C GLU A 347 12.46 7.96 29.03
N SER A 348 11.48 7.67 28.14
CA SER A 348 10.44 6.66 28.38
C SER A 348 9.62 6.32 27.14
N VAL A 349 9.12 5.09 27.08
CA VAL A 349 8.16 4.60 26.07
C VAL A 349 7.06 3.90 26.83
N SER A 350 5.81 4.23 26.52
CA SER A 350 4.67 3.58 27.15
C SER A 350 3.58 3.37 26.11
N GLY A 351 3.10 2.13 25.97
CA GLY A 351 1.99 1.81 25.09
C GLY A 351 1.51 0.38 25.21
N SER A 352 0.34 0.07 24.62
CA SER A 352 -0.28 -1.25 24.75
C SER A 352 0.25 -2.30 23.78
N GLN A 353 0.55 -1.95 22.52
CA GLN A 353 1.05 -2.89 21.50
C GLN A 353 2.02 -2.23 20.51
N ALA A 354 3.14 -2.89 20.20
CA ALA A 354 4.14 -2.41 19.24
C ALA A 354 4.59 -3.52 18.29
N TYR A 355 4.63 -3.20 16.99
CA TYR A 355 5.07 -4.08 15.91
C TYR A 355 6.19 -3.36 15.14
N ALA A 356 7.35 -4.00 15.00
CA ALA A 356 8.48 -3.46 14.23
C ALA A 356 8.99 -4.51 13.23
N THR A 357 9.24 -4.10 11.99
CA THR A 357 9.75 -5.01 10.94
C THR A 357 11.28 -5.04 10.84
N SER A 358 12.01 -4.33 11.70
CA SER A 358 13.49 -4.20 11.65
C SER A 358 14.20 -4.37 13.00
N LYS A 359 15.53 -4.55 12.91
CA LYS A 359 16.44 -4.62 14.05
C LYS A 359 16.41 -3.31 14.84
N ILE A 360 16.08 -3.41 16.13
CA ILE A 360 16.22 -2.31 17.09
C ILE A 360 17.60 -2.44 17.73
N ASN A 361 18.49 -1.45 17.51
CA ASN A 361 19.79 -1.44 18.16
C ASN A 361 19.69 -0.65 19.47
N TYR A 362 19.84 -1.36 20.59
CA TYR A 362 19.88 -0.77 21.94
C TYR A 362 21.33 -0.53 22.36
N GLY A 363 21.64 0.66 22.87
CA GLY A 363 22.90 0.93 23.58
C GLY A 363 22.89 0.38 25.02
N ASP A 364 24.09 0.21 25.58
CA ASP A 364 24.49 -0.59 26.77
C ASP A 364 23.82 -0.33 28.13
N LYS A 365 22.48 -0.30 28.25
CA LYS A 365 21.81 -0.28 29.56
C LYS A 365 20.62 -1.24 29.66
N ASN A 366 20.63 -2.01 30.74
CA ASN A 366 19.59 -2.94 31.16
C ASN A 366 18.23 -2.24 31.28
N MET A 367 17.22 -2.75 30.56
CA MET A 367 15.81 -2.49 30.87
C MET A 367 15.11 -3.82 31.15
N ASN A 368 14.38 -3.87 32.26
CA ASN A 368 13.31 -4.83 32.47
C ASN A 368 12.09 -4.38 31.66
N GLU A 369 11.34 -5.35 31.11
CA GLU A 369 10.00 -5.19 30.51
C GLU A 369 9.90 -4.46 29.16
N ILE A 370 10.11 -5.22 28.07
CA ILE A 370 9.33 -5.03 26.83
C ILE A 370 8.85 -6.41 26.38
N GLY A 371 7.60 -6.75 26.70
CA GLY A 371 6.94 -7.94 26.15
C GLY A 371 6.39 -7.64 24.77
N CYS A 372 6.97 -8.22 23.72
CA CYS A 372 6.30 -8.33 22.42
C CYS A 372 5.17 -9.35 22.56
N ILE A 373 3.92 -8.89 22.61
CA ILE A 373 2.73 -9.74 22.65
C ILE A 373 2.12 -9.76 21.25
N VAL A 374 2.09 -10.94 20.62
CA VAL A 374 1.25 -11.20 19.43
C VAL A 374 -0.06 -11.81 19.94
N ALA A 375 -1.17 -11.09 19.79
CA ALA A 375 -2.49 -11.53 20.22
C ALA A 375 -3.02 -12.69 19.34
N PRO A 376 -3.88 -13.58 19.86
CA PRO A 376 -4.47 -14.69 19.09
C PRO A 376 -5.42 -14.20 17.98
N LEU A 377 -5.42 -14.90 16.85
CA LEU A 377 -6.35 -14.69 15.73
C LEU A 377 -7.80 -14.99 16.16
N PRO A 378 -8.82 -14.26 15.64
CA PRO A 378 -10.23 -14.55 15.88
C PRO A 378 -10.62 -15.91 15.29
N SER A 379 -11.56 -16.60 15.95
CA SER A 379 -11.87 -18.02 15.77
C SER A 379 -12.54 -18.42 14.45
N ASN A 380 -12.83 -17.50 13.53
CA ASN A 380 -13.57 -17.79 12.30
C ASN A 380 -12.89 -17.14 11.09
N ILE A 381 -12.03 -17.89 10.40
CA ILE A 381 -11.62 -17.58 9.02
C ILE A 381 -11.76 -18.87 8.21
N ASP A 382 -12.71 -18.86 7.28
CA ASP A 382 -12.80 -19.85 6.20
C ASP A 382 -11.68 -19.57 5.19
N VAL A 383 -10.82 -20.56 4.97
CA VAL A 383 -9.69 -20.47 4.03
C VAL A 383 -10.20 -20.73 2.61
N TYR A 384 -10.34 -19.66 1.81
CA TYR A 384 -10.45 -19.79 0.37
C TYR A 384 -9.05 -19.92 -0.26
N ASN A 385 -8.89 -20.94 -1.10
CA ASN A 385 -7.74 -21.11 -1.99
C ASN A 385 -7.77 -20.03 -3.06
N ASP A 386 -6.81 -19.10 -3.04
CA ASP A 386 -6.33 -18.51 -4.28
C ASP A 386 -4.84 -18.13 -4.21
N VAL A 387 -4.18 -18.51 -5.30
CA VAL A 387 -2.80 -18.36 -5.76
C VAL A 387 -1.99 -17.22 -5.11
N PHE A 388 -0.90 -17.57 -4.43
CA PHE A 388 0.13 -16.62 -3.97
C PHE A 388 0.98 -16.13 -5.14
N ASP A 389 0.86 -14.84 -5.44
CA ASP A 389 1.79 -14.06 -6.26
C ASP A 389 3.11 -13.82 -5.51
N SER A 390 4.23 -14.06 -6.19
CA SER A 390 5.61 -13.86 -5.71
C SER A 390 6.02 -12.40 -5.45
N SER A 391 5.11 -11.44 -5.58
CA SER A 391 5.39 -9.99 -5.49
C SER A 391 5.21 -9.37 -4.09
N LEU A 392 4.81 -10.13 -3.06
CA LEU A 392 4.66 -9.63 -1.70
C LEU A 392 6.01 -9.46 -0.96
N PRO A 393 6.18 -8.41 -0.15
CA PRO A 393 7.42 -8.15 0.59
C PRO A 393 7.67 -9.26 1.63
N GLN A 394 8.85 -9.88 1.57
CA GLN A 394 9.25 -10.93 2.51
C GLN A 394 9.31 -10.39 3.94
N ILE A 395 8.41 -10.87 4.80
CA ILE A 395 8.52 -10.72 6.26
C ILE A 395 9.76 -11.49 6.71
N ARG A 396 10.80 -10.78 7.20
CA ARG A 396 12.00 -11.39 7.81
C ARG A 396 11.76 -11.54 9.31
N PRO A 397 11.82 -12.76 9.89
CA PRO A 397 11.89 -12.89 11.33
C PRO A 397 13.17 -12.26 11.86
N VAL A 398 13.05 -11.52 12.95
CA VAL A 398 14.16 -11.04 13.77
C VAL A 398 14.24 -12.00 14.95
N LEU A 399 15.35 -12.75 15.07
CA LEU A 399 15.99 -13.16 16.33
C LEU A 399 17.24 -13.97 15.97
N ASN A 400 18.42 -13.42 16.25
CA ASN A 400 19.69 -14.12 16.14
C ASN A 400 20.53 -13.79 17.38
N SER A 401 20.70 -14.76 18.27
CA SER A 401 21.85 -14.84 19.18
C SER A 401 22.03 -16.30 19.63
N SER A 402 23.28 -16.65 19.92
CA SER A 402 23.78 -17.96 20.30
C SER A 402 23.76 -18.23 21.81
N ASP A 403 23.29 -17.29 22.63
CA ASP A 403 23.41 -17.38 24.08
C ASP A 403 22.12 -16.94 24.76
N TYR A 404 21.23 -17.89 25.06
CA TYR A 404 20.14 -17.71 26.03
C TYR A 404 19.80 -19.05 26.67
N SER A 405 20.21 -19.22 27.93
CA SER A 405 19.88 -20.39 28.74
C SER A 405 18.66 -20.21 29.65
N GLU A 406 18.02 -19.03 29.72
CA GLU A 406 16.86 -18.83 30.60
C GLU A 406 15.83 -17.86 30.01
N ILE A 407 14.72 -18.41 29.49
CA ILE A 407 13.45 -17.68 29.27
C ILE A 407 12.38 -18.45 30.04
N ASN A 408 12.25 -18.19 31.34
CA ASN A 408 11.35 -18.93 32.23
C ASN A 408 9.97 -18.27 32.44
N SER A 409 9.60 -17.17 31.76
CA SER A 409 8.38 -16.43 32.14
C SER A 409 7.55 -15.75 31.03
N VAL A 410 7.66 -16.14 29.76
CA VAL A 410 6.73 -15.62 28.72
C VAL A 410 5.44 -16.44 28.70
N ALA A 411 4.56 -16.23 29.67
CA ALA A 411 3.39 -17.10 29.88
C ALA A 411 2.28 -17.00 28.79
N ASN A 412 2.34 -16.06 27.84
CA ASN A 412 1.18 -15.73 26.98
C ASN A 412 1.46 -15.55 25.46
N ALA A 413 2.66 -15.85 24.96
CA ALA A 413 2.94 -15.72 23.53
C ALA A 413 2.46 -16.96 22.75
N ASN A 414 1.40 -16.82 21.95
CA ASN A 414 0.86 -17.91 21.13
C ASN A 414 1.54 -18.05 19.76
N MET A 415 2.55 -17.22 19.44
CA MET A 415 3.23 -17.23 18.13
C MET A 415 4.74 -17.01 18.25
N LEU A 416 5.53 -17.86 17.59
CA LEU A 416 7.00 -17.84 17.58
C LEU A 416 7.51 -17.75 16.14
N PHE A 417 8.49 -16.87 15.87
CA PHE A 417 9.10 -16.70 14.55
C PHE A 417 10.62 -16.93 14.59
N PHE A 418 11.14 -17.73 13.65
CA PHE A 418 12.56 -18.05 13.55
C PHE A 418 13.11 -17.82 12.13
N SER A 419 14.23 -17.10 12.04
CA SER A 419 14.98 -16.89 10.79
C SER A 419 16.22 -17.80 10.76
N GLY A 420 16.07 -19.04 10.33
CA GLY A 420 17.17 -20.02 10.23
C GLY A 420 16.86 -21.33 10.95
N ASN A 421 17.85 -22.20 11.01
CA ASN A 421 17.70 -23.50 11.68
C ASN A 421 17.58 -23.29 13.20
N LYS A 422 16.62 -23.98 13.83
CA LYS A 422 16.38 -23.89 15.27
C LYS A 422 16.07 -25.22 15.93
N THR A 423 16.65 -25.41 17.10
CA THR A 423 16.29 -26.48 18.03
C THR A 423 15.56 -25.86 19.22
N LEU A 424 14.36 -26.36 19.53
CA LEU A 424 13.58 -25.98 20.70
C LEU A 424 13.63 -27.14 21.70
N ASP A 425 14.30 -26.90 22.83
CA ASP A 425 14.42 -27.85 23.95
C ASP A 425 13.59 -27.39 25.16
N TRP A 426 12.39 -26.88 24.89
CA TRP A 426 11.51 -26.34 25.93
C TRP A 426 10.28 -27.21 26.10
N SER A 427 9.87 -27.42 27.36
CA SER A 427 8.59 -28.04 27.66
C SER A 427 7.46 -27.02 27.47
N PHE A 428 6.64 -27.16 26.41
CA PHE A 428 5.50 -26.26 26.13
C PHE A 428 4.25 -26.59 26.96
N ASN A 429 4.45 -27.04 28.20
CA ASN A 429 3.36 -27.55 29.04
C ASN A 429 2.30 -26.49 29.43
N ASN A 430 2.55 -25.21 29.17
CA ASN A 430 1.63 -24.12 29.55
C ASN A 430 0.88 -23.50 28.35
N TYR A 431 1.17 -23.88 27.11
CA TYR A 431 0.54 -23.26 25.93
C TYR A 431 -0.64 -24.07 25.43
N THR A 432 -1.78 -23.41 25.22
CA THR A 432 -3.01 -24.03 24.66
C THR A 432 -3.06 -23.96 23.14
N ASN A 433 -2.57 -22.87 22.53
CA ASN A 433 -2.52 -22.70 21.08
C ASN A 433 -1.18 -22.09 20.68
N LEU A 434 -0.32 -22.85 20.00
CA LEU A 434 1.03 -22.42 19.65
C LEU A 434 1.23 -22.38 18.13
N ILE A 435 1.57 -21.22 17.58
CA ILE A 435 1.91 -21.07 16.16
C ILE A 435 3.43 -20.89 16.05
N ILE A 436 4.10 -21.75 15.27
CA ILE A 436 5.54 -21.65 15.03
C ILE A 436 5.77 -21.38 13.54
N VAL A 437 6.48 -20.32 13.21
CA VAL A 437 6.88 -19.99 11.84
C VAL A 437 8.41 -19.99 11.74
N CYS A 438 8.98 -20.92 10.98
CA CYS A 438 10.42 -21.10 10.86
C CYS A 438 10.90 -21.02 9.40
N LYS A 439 11.90 -20.18 9.14
CA LYS A 439 12.61 -20.08 7.85
C LYS A 439 13.92 -20.87 7.89
N GLY A 440 13.83 -22.20 7.99
CA GLY A 440 14.98 -23.10 8.13
C GLY A 440 14.52 -24.49 8.56
N ASP A 441 15.43 -25.32 9.09
CA ASP A 441 15.06 -26.57 9.76
C ASP A 441 14.62 -26.31 11.21
N LEU A 442 13.60 -27.04 11.68
CA LEU A 442 13.10 -26.95 13.06
C LEU A 442 13.23 -28.31 13.73
N THR A 443 13.97 -28.38 14.84
CA THR A 443 14.06 -29.56 15.70
C THR A 443 13.32 -29.31 17.00
N LEU A 444 12.32 -30.13 17.31
CA LEU A 444 11.60 -30.12 18.57
C LEU A 444 12.10 -31.29 19.42
N ASP A 445 12.69 -31.01 20.57
CA ASP A 445 13.15 -32.08 21.46
C ASP A 445 11.97 -32.86 22.07
N SER A 446 12.29 -34.01 22.67
CA SER A 446 11.42 -34.95 23.38
C SER A 446 10.58 -34.34 24.50
N SER A 447 10.97 -33.16 24.99
CA SER A 447 10.20 -32.36 25.95
C SER A 447 8.98 -31.65 25.33
N PHE A 448 8.87 -31.62 24.00
CA PHE A 448 7.75 -31.06 23.27
C PHE A 448 6.58 -32.06 23.23
N ASN A 449 5.72 -32.02 24.26
CA ASN A 449 4.52 -32.84 24.32
C ASN A 449 3.25 -31.98 24.25
N MET A 450 2.53 -32.05 23.14
CA MET A 450 1.24 -31.38 22.97
C MET A 450 0.04 -32.33 23.03
N SER A 451 0.25 -33.60 23.41
CA SER A 451 -0.84 -34.59 23.44
C SER A 451 -1.82 -34.43 24.61
N GLN A 452 -1.48 -33.63 25.63
CA GLN A 452 -2.32 -33.47 26.82
C GLN A 452 -3.17 -32.19 26.77
N ASN A 453 -4.47 -32.32 27.08
CA ASN A 453 -5.41 -31.23 27.39
C ASN A 453 -5.76 -30.24 26.26
N GLY A 454 -6.16 -30.74 25.09
CA GLY A 454 -6.76 -29.89 24.04
C GLY A 454 -5.81 -28.85 23.44
N LYS A 455 -4.50 -29.01 23.67
CA LYS A 455 -3.45 -28.14 23.14
C LYS A 455 -3.25 -28.40 21.65
N LYS A 456 -3.13 -27.32 20.87
CA LYS A 456 -2.94 -27.39 19.41
C LYS A 456 -1.75 -26.56 18.98
N ALA A 457 -0.91 -27.09 18.10
CA ALA A 457 0.10 -26.31 17.40
C ALA A 457 -0.22 -26.14 15.91
N ILE A 458 0.21 -25.01 15.35
CA ILE A 458 0.33 -24.84 13.89
C ILE A 458 1.79 -24.52 13.60
N ILE A 459 2.49 -25.40 12.91
CA ILE A 459 3.89 -25.25 12.57
C ILE A 459 4.01 -25.01 11.07
N TYR A 460 4.56 -23.86 10.67
CA TYR A 460 4.91 -23.54 9.30
C TYR A 460 6.42 -23.41 9.19
N CYS A 461 7.06 -24.30 8.44
CA CYS A 461 8.51 -24.39 8.32
C CYS A 461 8.91 -24.47 6.85
N THR A 462 9.84 -23.63 6.39
CA THR A 462 10.34 -23.74 5.00
C THR A 462 11.32 -24.89 4.79
N GLY A 463 11.92 -25.41 5.87
CA GLY A 463 12.85 -26.54 5.87
C GLY A 463 12.21 -27.81 6.45
N ASN A 464 13.05 -28.68 7.01
CA ASN A 464 12.65 -29.93 7.63
C ASN A 464 12.13 -29.67 9.06
N VAL A 465 11.14 -30.44 9.51
CA VAL A 465 10.73 -30.49 10.92
C VAL A 465 11.11 -31.86 11.48
N THR A 466 11.98 -31.89 12.49
CA THR A 466 12.31 -33.10 13.26
C THR A 466 11.67 -32.98 14.63
N ALA A 467 10.88 -33.96 15.07
CA ALA A 467 10.27 -33.94 16.38
C ALA A 467 10.49 -35.24 17.15
N ASN A 468 11.00 -35.14 18.38
CA ASN A 468 11.30 -36.28 19.24
C ASN A 468 10.20 -36.57 20.28
N GLY A 469 8.98 -36.08 20.07
CA GLY A 469 7.82 -36.24 20.96
C GLY A 469 6.47 -36.31 20.21
N GLN A 470 5.37 -36.37 20.96
CA GLN A 470 4.02 -36.36 20.38
C GLN A 470 3.57 -34.93 20.02
N LEU A 471 3.22 -34.74 18.75
CA LEU A 471 2.68 -33.49 18.23
C LEU A 471 1.18 -33.61 17.96
N ASN A 472 0.40 -32.71 18.55
CA ASN A 472 -1.01 -32.53 18.27
C ASN A 472 -1.21 -31.17 17.59
N GLY A 473 -1.52 -31.17 16.29
CA GLY A 473 -1.58 -29.94 15.51
C GLY A 473 -1.41 -30.10 14.00
N ILE A 474 -1.31 -28.98 13.30
CA ILE A 474 -1.06 -28.89 11.86
C ILE A 474 0.42 -28.58 11.64
N ILE A 475 1.06 -29.31 10.72
CA ILE A 475 2.48 -29.10 10.36
C ILE A 475 2.58 -28.95 8.85
N ILE A 476 3.14 -27.83 8.41
CA ILE A 476 3.44 -27.52 7.02
C ILE A 476 4.96 -27.37 6.93
N ALA A 477 5.64 -28.36 6.35
CA ALA A 477 7.09 -28.43 6.26
C ALA A 477 7.57 -29.13 4.99
N LYS A 478 8.84 -28.95 4.62
CA LYS A 478 9.44 -29.63 3.45
C LYS A 478 9.49 -31.14 3.65
N ASN A 479 10.00 -31.58 4.81
CA ASN A 479 9.99 -32.96 5.27
C ASN A 479 9.65 -32.99 6.76
N ILE A 480 9.06 -34.09 7.21
CA ILE A 480 8.78 -34.34 8.62
C ILE A 480 9.46 -35.66 9.01
N SER A 481 10.32 -35.63 10.02
CA SER A 481 10.95 -36.81 10.61
C SER A 481 10.74 -36.81 12.12
N GLY A 482 10.83 -37.98 12.74
CA GLY A 482 10.76 -38.08 14.19
C GLY A 482 11.57 -39.23 14.74
N GLY A 483 11.95 -39.11 16.01
CA GLY A 483 12.60 -40.16 16.77
C GLY A 483 11.66 -41.31 17.14
N ASN A 484 12.17 -42.28 17.88
CA ASN A 484 11.36 -43.39 18.41
C ASN A 484 10.20 -42.83 19.25
N GLY A 485 8.95 -43.13 18.88
CA GLY A 485 7.75 -42.63 19.57
C GLY A 485 7.09 -41.41 18.93
N PHE A 486 7.54 -40.96 17.76
CA PHE A 486 6.85 -39.92 17.00
C PHE A 486 5.49 -40.41 16.49
N ALA A 487 4.43 -39.75 16.96
CA ALA A 487 3.06 -39.95 16.49
C ALA A 487 2.46 -38.57 16.17
N ILE A 488 1.83 -38.47 14.99
CA ILE A 488 0.96 -37.35 14.63
C ILE A 488 -0.46 -37.84 14.90
N THR A 489 -1.02 -37.45 16.05
CA THR A 489 -2.41 -37.80 16.38
C THR A 489 -3.33 -36.73 15.82
N GLY A 490 -4.30 -37.13 15.00
CA GLY A 490 -5.30 -36.26 14.40
C GLY A 490 -6.27 -35.64 15.41
N LEU A 491 -7.00 -34.62 14.96
CA LEU A 491 -8.10 -34.01 15.70
C LEU A 491 -9.21 -35.04 15.93
N PRO A 492 -9.77 -35.16 17.15
CA PRO A 492 -10.94 -35.98 17.37
C PRO A 492 -12.15 -35.30 16.70
N ASN A 493 -12.74 -36.02 15.74
CA ASN A 493 -13.88 -35.69 14.88
C ASN A 493 -13.54 -34.99 13.55
N ASN A 494 -13.94 -35.69 12.48
CA ASN A 494 -13.97 -35.38 11.05
C ASN A 494 -13.46 -34.00 10.60
N ASP A 495 -12.56 -34.07 9.62
CA ASP A 495 -12.02 -33.00 8.78
C ASP A 495 -10.83 -32.20 9.37
N SER A 496 -9.61 -32.67 9.05
CA SER A 496 -8.43 -31.89 8.61
C SER A 496 -7.11 -32.44 9.15
N ILE A 497 -6.54 -33.46 8.48
CA ILE A 497 -5.08 -33.67 8.49
C ILE A 497 -4.59 -33.38 7.06
N PHE A 498 -4.15 -32.15 6.81
CA PHE A 498 -3.39 -31.81 5.60
C PHE A 498 -1.90 -31.81 5.94
N SER A 499 -1.22 -32.91 5.64
CA SER A 499 0.22 -32.92 5.46
C SER A 499 0.51 -32.82 3.97
N ILE A 500 0.93 -31.65 3.49
CA ILE A 500 1.54 -31.52 2.16
C ILE A 500 3.05 -31.49 2.35
N ALA A 501 3.62 -32.62 2.76
CA ALA A 501 5.01 -32.92 2.50
C ALA A 501 5.06 -33.73 1.21
N LYS A 502 5.92 -33.35 0.25
CA LYS A 502 6.20 -34.14 -0.95
C LYS A 502 6.89 -35.42 -0.47
N THR A 503 6.11 -36.49 -0.31
CA THR A 503 6.45 -37.69 0.48
C THR A 503 7.78 -38.34 0.05
N PHE A 504 8.74 -38.40 0.98
CA PHE A 504 9.74 -39.47 1.06
C PHE A 504 9.83 -39.93 2.51
N ILE A 505 9.07 -40.96 2.87
CA ILE A 505 9.28 -41.69 4.13
C ILE A 505 10.45 -42.64 3.88
N THR A 506 11.62 -42.34 4.47
CA THR A 506 12.80 -43.21 4.37
C THR A 506 12.68 -44.44 5.26
N LYS A 507 13.17 -45.57 4.74
CA LYS A 507 12.84 -46.97 5.03
C LYS A 507 13.14 -47.54 6.44
N ASN A 508 13.45 -46.72 7.45
CA ASN A 508 13.95 -47.22 8.75
C ASN A 508 13.19 -46.75 10.00
N THR A 509 11.99 -46.19 9.86
CA THR A 509 11.14 -45.84 11.01
C THR A 509 10.06 -46.90 11.20
N GLN A 510 10.00 -47.54 12.37
CA GLN A 510 8.90 -48.44 12.71
C GLN A 510 7.57 -47.67 12.69
N ALA A 511 6.56 -48.29 12.07
CA ALA A 511 5.16 -47.88 11.87
C ALA A 511 4.76 -46.46 12.34
N VAL A 512 4.53 -45.55 11.39
CA VAL A 512 3.66 -44.40 11.62
C VAL A 512 2.23 -44.92 11.70
N THR A 513 1.71 -45.14 12.90
CA THR A 513 0.30 -45.51 13.11
C THR A 513 -0.56 -44.25 12.97
N VAL A 514 -1.29 -44.15 11.86
CA VAL A 514 -2.37 -43.17 11.70
C VAL A 514 -3.64 -43.82 12.25
N THR A 515 -4.01 -43.50 13.48
CA THR A 515 -5.31 -43.89 14.05
C THR A 515 -6.36 -42.84 13.69
N ASN A 516 -7.48 -43.29 13.11
CA ASN A 516 -8.68 -42.48 12.84
C ASN A 516 -9.31 -41.95 14.12
#